data_AF-A0A914YL60-F1
#
_entry.id   AF-A0A914YL60-F1
#
_cell.length_a   1.000
_cell.length_b   1.000
_cell.length_c   1.000
_cell.angle_alpha   90.00
_cell.angle_beta   90.00
_cell.angle_gamma   90.00
#
_symmetry.space_group_name_H-M   'P 1'
#
loop_
_entity.id
_entity.type
_entity.pdbx_description
1 polymer ?
#
loop_
_entity_poly.entity_id
_entity_poly.type
_entity_poly.pdbx_seq_one_letter_code
_entity_poly.pdbx_strand_id
1 'polypeptide(L)'
;MIKEIFIKQFSSFINREFSTFTQGYPLGESLLQVDKEGPHGYGWKEIRSIASPTFTTGKMKMMHDTIHERVITFTKVLEEKSKENDCINIYE
;
A
#
# COMPACT_ATOMS: atom_id res chain seq x y z
N MET A 1 10.11 13.39 20.56
CA MET A 1 9.10 12.37 20.88
C MET A 1 8.96 11.30 19.80
N ILE A 2 8.61 11.63 18.54
CA ILE A 2 8.41 10.64 17.45
C ILE A 2 9.62 9.70 17.25
N LYS A 3 10.84 10.25 17.18
CA LYS A 3 12.08 9.45 17.06
C LYS A 3 12.30 8.51 18.26
N GLU A 4 11.89 8.93 19.45
CA GLU A 4 12.03 8.11 20.66
C GLU A 4 11.16 6.85 20.54
N ILE A 5 9.90 7.02 20.15
CA ILE A 5 8.92 5.93 20.04
C ILE A 5 9.23 5.02 18.85
N PHE A 6 9.37 5.57 17.64
CA PHE A 6 9.48 4.77 16.41
C PHE A 6 10.89 4.26 16.10
N ILE A 7 11.93 4.74 16.80
CA ILE A 7 13.31 4.28 16.57
C ILE A 7 13.91 3.70 17.85
N LYS A 8 14.02 4.50 18.93
CA LYS A 8 14.74 4.05 20.13
C LYS A 8 13.98 2.99 20.92
N GLN A 9 12.66 3.15 21.03
CA GLN A 9 11.78 2.26 21.79
C GLN A 9 10.86 1.44 20.89
N PHE A 10 11.23 1.26 19.61
CA PHE A 10 10.38 0.57 18.63
C PHE A 10 9.96 -0.83 19.11
N SER A 11 10.87 -1.56 19.78
CA SER A 11 10.59 -2.89 20.33
C SER A 11 9.48 -2.92 21.39
N SER A 12 9.12 -1.78 21.98
CA SER A 12 8.00 -1.65 22.93
C SER A 12 6.69 -1.27 22.23
N PHE A 13 6.74 -0.74 21.00
CA PHE A 13 5.61 -0.21 20.24
C PHE A 13 5.49 -0.87 18.85
N ILE A 14 5.66 -2.18 18.80
CA ILE A 14 5.76 -2.98 17.56
C ILE A 14 4.42 -3.41 16.98
N ASN A 15 3.38 -3.50 17.83
CA ASN A 15 2.06 -3.95 17.43
C ASN A 15 1.20 -2.77 16.99
N ARG A 16 0.29 -3.03 16.05
CA ARG A 16 -0.67 -2.06 15.53
C ARG A 16 -2.03 -2.37 16.12
N GLU A 17 -2.81 -1.34 16.41
CA GLU A 17 -4.21 -1.53 16.75
C GLU A 17 -4.98 -1.97 15.50
N PHE A 18 -5.92 -2.89 15.68
CA PHE A 18 -6.77 -3.36 14.61
C PHE A 18 -7.65 -2.21 14.11
N SER A 19 -7.52 -1.86 12.82
CA SER A 19 -8.31 -0.79 12.24
C SER A 19 -9.70 -1.28 11.84
N THR A 20 -10.74 -0.56 12.28
CA THR A 20 -12.12 -0.77 11.81
C THR A 20 -12.26 -0.53 10.30
N PHE A 21 -11.30 0.16 9.66
CA PHE A 21 -11.27 0.34 8.20
C PHE A 21 -11.23 -0.99 7.44
N THR A 22 -10.64 -2.04 8.02
CA THR A 22 -10.59 -3.36 7.38
C THR A 22 -11.80 -4.24 7.66
N GLN A 23 -12.77 -3.74 8.42
CA GLN A 23 -13.99 -4.46 8.73
C GLN A 23 -14.82 -4.66 7.46
N GLY A 24 -15.10 -5.91 7.09
CA GLY A 24 -15.83 -6.27 5.87
C GLY A 24 -14.95 -6.53 4.64
N TYR A 25 -13.64 -6.33 4.72
CA TYR A 25 -12.68 -6.63 3.66
C TYR A 25 -11.68 -7.70 4.09
N PRO A 26 -11.14 -8.52 3.17
CA PRO A 26 -10.12 -9.52 3.47
C PRO A 26 -8.73 -8.88 3.69
N LEU A 27 -8.67 -7.76 4.41
CA LEU A 27 -7.48 -6.96 4.68
C LEU A 27 -7.00 -7.09 6.13
N GLY A 28 -7.76 -7.76 7.00
CA GLY A 28 -7.40 -7.98 8.41
C GLY A 28 -6.10 -8.75 8.60
N GLU A 29 -5.75 -9.62 7.65
CA GLU A 29 -4.49 -10.38 7.64
C GLU A 29 -3.42 -9.77 6.73
N SER A 30 -3.68 -8.58 6.16
CA SER A 30 -2.69 -7.91 5.31
C SER A 30 -1.48 -7.44 6.13
N LEU A 31 -0.35 -7.23 5.44
CA LEU A 31 0.86 -6.65 6.03
C LEU A 31 0.62 -5.35 6.83
N LEU A 32 -0.45 -4.62 6.50
CA LEU A 32 -0.77 -3.35 7.14
C LEU A 32 -1.43 -3.49 8.51
N GLN A 33 -2.10 -4.63 8.77
CA GLN A 33 -2.90 -4.89 9.97
C GLN A 33 -2.35 -5.99 10.86
N VAL A 34 -1.60 -6.94 10.30
CA VAL A 34 -1.03 -8.05 11.06
C VAL A 34 -0.05 -7.55 12.13
N ASP A 35 -0.17 -8.10 13.34
CA ASP A 35 0.73 -7.80 14.44
C ASP A 35 2.06 -8.57 14.32
N LYS A 36 2.87 -8.58 15.39
CA LYS A 36 4.18 -9.24 15.39
C LYS A 36 4.08 -10.77 15.34
N GLU A 37 3.03 -11.37 15.88
CA GLU A 37 2.90 -12.84 15.96
C GLU A 37 2.10 -13.38 14.77
N GLY A 38 1.11 -12.62 14.33
CA GLY A 38 0.22 -12.92 13.23
C GLY A 38 -0.70 -14.12 13.49
N PRO A 39 -1.75 -14.30 12.67
CA PRO A 39 -2.75 -15.35 12.85
C PRO A 39 -2.20 -16.78 12.65
N HIS A 40 -1.03 -16.91 12.01
CA HIS A 40 -0.42 -18.20 11.64
C HIS A 40 1.03 -18.35 12.12
N GLY A 41 1.46 -17.55 13.10
CA GLY A 41 2.85 -17.51 13.56
C GLY A 41 3.80 -16.77 12.60
N TYR A 42 3.24 -16.04 11.62
CA TYR A 42 3.96 -15.16 10.71
C TYR A 42 3.42 -13.74 10.88
N GLY A 43 4.20 -12.87 11.50
CA GLY A 43 3.82 -11.48 11.70
C GLY A 43 4.23 -10.56 10.56
N TRP A 44 4.07 -9.26 10.78
CA TRP A 44 4.41 -8.25 9.78
C TRP A 44 5.88 -8.30 9.37
N LYS A 45 6.78 -8.77 10.25
CA LYS A 45 8.22 -8.79 10.00
C LYS A 45 8.59 -9.84 8.96
N GLU A 46 8.01 -11.03 9.07
CA GLU A 46 8.17 -12.15 8.15
C GLU A 46 7.54 -11.82 6.80
N ILE A 47 6.31 -11.30 6.80
CA ILE A 47 5.62 -10.91 5.57
C ILE A 47 6.40 -9.79 4.85
N ARG A 48 6.93 -8.82 5.60
CA ARG A 48 7.76 -7.74 5.03
C ARG A 48 9.06 -8.23 4.43
N SER A 49 9.72 -9.23 5.04
CA SER A 49 10.98 -9.75 4.52
C SER A 49 10.81 -10.39 3.14
N ILE A 50 9.64 -11.00 2.89
CA ILE A 50 9.25 -11.58 1.61
C ILE A 50 8.86 -10.49 0.59
N ALA A 51 8.11 -9.48 1.01
CA ALA A 51 7.60 -8.46 0.09
C ALA A 51 8.63 -7.39 -0.31
N SER A 52 9.53 -7.00 0.61
CA SER A 52 10.46 -5.88 0.38
C SER A 52 11.37 -6.01 -0.85
N PRO A 53 11.89 -7.21 -1.21
CA PRO A 53 12.72 -7.38 -2.41
C PRO A 53 12.03 -7.02 -3.73
N THR A 54 10.70 -7.11 -3.79
CA THR A 54 9.91 -6.73 -4.97
C THR A 54 9.92 -5.22 -5.22
N PHE A 55 10.11 -4.41 -4.17
CA PHE A 55 10.06 -2.94 -4.24
C PHE A 55 11.45 -2.29 -4.19
N THR A 56 12.49 -3.01 -4.62
CA THR A 56 13.82 -2.42 -4.79
C THR A 56 13.82 -1.39 -5.93
N THR A 57 14.76 -0.43 -5.88
CA THR A 57 14.90 0.58 -6.95
C THR A 57 15.03 -0.05 -8.34
N GLY A 58 15.74 -1.17 -8.48
CA GLY A 58 15.87 -1.89 -9.75
C GLY A 58 14.53 -2.44 -10.26
N LYS A 59 13.75 -3.09 -9.39
CA LYS A 59 12.42 -3.62 -9.74
C LYS A 59 11.43 -2.49 -10.03
N MET A 60 11.45 -1.41 -9.25
CA MET A 60 10.62 -0.23 -9.51
C MET A 60 10.94 0.42 -10.86
N LYS A 61 12.21 0.50 -11.24
CA LYS A 61 12.61 0.96 -12.59
C LYS A 61 12.11 0.02 -13.69
N MET A 62 12.14 -1.29 -13.48
CA MET A 62 11.57 -2.26 -14.43
C MET A 62 10.05 -2.10 -14.60
N MET A 63 9.34 -1.66 -13.55
CA MET A 63 7.89 -1.39 -13.61
C MET A 63 7.54 -0.06 -14.28
N HIS A 64 8.53 0.80 -14.54
CA HIS A 64 8.31 2.16 -15.05
C HIS A 64 7.46 2.17 -16.31
N ASP A 65 7.81 1.36 -17.32
CA ASP A 65 7.18 1.41 -18.63
C ASP A 65 5.72 0.97 -18.55
N THR A 66 5.42 -0.08 -17.78
CA THR A 66 4.05 -0.52 -17.53
C THR A 66 3.21 0.58 -16.87
N ILE A 67 3.74 1.25 -15.85
CA ILE A 67 3.03 2.34 -15.17
C ILE A 67 2.83 3.51 -16.14
N HIS A 68 3.86 3.88 -16.89
CA HIS A 68 3.83 4.98 -17.84
C HIS A 68 2.77 4.76 -18.92
N GLU A 69 2.70 3.56 -19.49
CA GLU A 69 1.64 3.21 -20.46
C GLU A 69 0.23 3.37 -19.86
N ARG A 70 0.02 2.89 -18.64
CA ARG A 70 -1.29 3.02 -17.97
C ARG A 70 -1.66 4.49 -17.76
N VAL A 71 -0.70 5.33 -17.37
CA VAL A 71 -0.89 6.78 -17.20
C VAL A 71 -1.23 7.45 -18.53
N ILE A 72 -0.57 7.07 -19.64
CA ILE A 72 -0.89 7.59 -20.97
C ILE A 72 -2.32 7.23 -21.35
N THR A 73 -2.72 5.96 -21.18
CA THR A 73 -4.09 5.53 -21.47
C THR A 73 -5.10 6.28 -20.60
N PHE A 74 -4.83 6.41 -19.30
CA PHE A 74 -5.68 7.15 -18.39
C PHE A 74 -5.86 8.61 -18.81
N THR A 75 -4.77 9.28 -19.20
CA THR A 75 -4.81 10.69 -19.64
C THR A 75 -5.63 10.85 -20.91
N LYS A 76 -5.50 9.94 -21.88
CA LYS A 76 -6.31 9.98 -23.12
C LYS A 76 -7.82 9.88 -22.83
N VAL A 77 -8.21 8.95 -21.94
CA VAL A 77 -9.62 8.79 -21.55
C VAL A 77 -10.14 10.06 -20.86
N LEU A 78 -9.32 10.69 -20.01
CA LEU A 78 -9.70 11.95 -19.37
C LEU A 78 -9.82 13.10 -20.39
N GLU A 79 -8.92 13.20 -21.36
CA GLU A 79 -8.98 14.21 -22.42
C GLU A 79 -10.22 14.05 -23.31
N GLU A 80 -10.63 12.82 -23.61
CA GLU A 80 -11.86 12.53 -24.35
C GLU A 80 -13.09 12.96 -23.56
N LYS A 81 -13.22 12.54 -22.30
CA LYS A 81 -14.34 12.93 -21.44
C LYS A 81 -14.40 14.44 -21.18
N SER A 82 -13.25 15.11 -21.10
CA SER A 82 -13.21 16.56 -20.93
C SER A 82 -13.87 17.34 -22.08
N LYS A 83 -13.99 16.75 -23.28
CA LYS A 83 -14.63 17.42 -24.44
C LYS A 83 -16.16 17.40 -24.34
N GLU A 84 -16.73 16.48 -23.58
CA GLU A 84 -18.17 16.31 -23.41
C GLU A 84 -18.76 17.33 -22.42
N ASN A 85 -17.91 18.15 -21.79
CA ASN A 85 -18.26 19.18 -20.79
C ASN A 85 -19.03 18.65 -19.57
N ASP A 86 -18.95 17.33 -19.35
CA ASP A 86 -19.55 16.63 -18.22
C ASP A 86 -18.57 16.52 -17.04
N CYS A 87 -19.12 16.52 -15.83
CA CYS A 87 -18.33 16.31 -14.62
C CYS A 87 -17.77 14.88 -14.58
N ILE A 88 -16.45 14.75 -14.43
CA ILE A 88 -15.81 13.45 -14.26
C ILE A 88 -15.95 13.01 -12.80
N ASN A 89 -16.73 11.96 -12.57
CA ASN A 89 -16.73 11.27 -11.28
C ASN A 89 -15.41 10.50 -11.13
N ILE A 90 -14.62 10.80 -10.10
CA ILE A 90 -13.33 10.16 -9.82
C ILE A 90 -13.45 8.92 -8.92
N TYR A 91 -14.66 8.63 -8.43
CA TYR A 91 -14.96 7.52 -7.54
C TYR A 91 -15.74 6.39 -8.23
N GLU A 92 -16.21 6.61 -9.46
CA GLU A 92 -16.73 5.59 -10.38
C GLU A 92 -15.70 5.27 -11.47
#